data_AF-A0A2G5IGH6-F1
#
_entry.id   AF-A0A2G5IGH6-F1
#
_cell.length_a   1.000
_cell.length_b   1.000
_cell.length_c   1.000
_cell.angle_alpha   90.00
_cell.angle_beta   90.00
_cell.angle_gamma   90.00
#
_symmetry.space_group_name_H-M   'P 1'
#
loop_
_entity.id
_entity.type
_entity.pdbx_description
1 polymer ?
#
loop_
_entity_poly.entity_id
_entity_poly.type
_entity_poly.pdbx_seq_one_letter_code
_entity_poly.pdbx_strand_id
1 'polypeptide(L)'
;MFFDMGPLEILTLFVIAIVVLGPEKLPKAISETSALIRKVRSFSDSAQNEIRQELGPEFSDLHLRDLHPRALAEKALSRAEDETGLHEITASLSLNEPADDDDGDRPERGLVHGTHALSKQPRA
;
A
#
# COMPACT_ATOMS: atom_id res chain seq x y z
N MET A 1 2.39 3.53 -18.07
CA MET A 1 3.68 4.07 -17.62
C MET A 1 4.72 2.97 -17.40
N PHE A 2 4.53 2.00 -16.49
CA PHE A 2 5.52 0.90 -16.34
C PHE A 2 5.49 -0.16 -17.46
N PHE A 3 4.33 -0.36 -18.11
CA PHE A 3 4.15 -1.35 -19.17
C PHE A 3 4.70 -0.92 -20.54
N ASP A 4 5.14 0.32 -20.67
CA ASP A 4 5.79 0.84 -21.89
C ASP A 4 7.30 0.49 -21.94
N MET A 5 7.81 -0.27 -20.97
CA MET A 5 9.20 -0.73 -20.96
C MET A 5 9.47 -1.74 -22.08
N GLY A 6 10.28 -1.33 -23.04
CA GLY A 6 10.80 -2.21 -24.07
C GLY A 6 11.86 -3.17 -23.52
N PRO A 7 12.23 -4.20 -24.32
CA PRO A 7 13.36 -5.08 -23.99
C PRO A 7 14.67 -4.32 -23.74
N LEU A 8 14.85 -3.17 -24.38
CA LEU A 8 16.05 -2.33 -24.28
C LEU A 8 16.10 -1.58 -22.94
N GLU A 9 14.98 -1.05 -22.45
CA GLU A 9 14.87 -0.45 -21.12
C GLU A 9 15.17 -1.46 -20.02
N ILE A 10 14.65 -2.71 -20.13
CA ILE A 10 14.96 -3.76 -19.15
C ILE A 10 16.46 -4.08 -19.16
N LEU A 11 17.09 -4.20 -20.34
CA LEU A 11 18.52 -4.43 -20.44
C LEU A 11 19.32 -3.28 -19.82
N THR A 12 18.89 -2.04 -20.04
CA THR A 12 19.54 -0.85 -19.47
C THR A 12 19.47 -0.84 -17.95
N LEU A 13 18.30 -1.11 -17.37
CA LEU A 13 18.13 -1.25 -15.92
C LEU A 13 19.00 -2.38 -15.34
N PHE A 14 19.09 -3.50 -16.05
CA PHE A 14 19.91 -4.63 -15.62
C PHE A 14 21.41 -4.26 -15.59
N VAL A 15 21.90 -3.57 -16.62
CA VAL A 15 23.28 -3.06 -16.65
C VAL A 15 23.52 -2.08 -15.50
N ILE A 16 22.61 -1.14 -15.26
CA ILE A 16 22.72 -0.19 -14.15
C ILE A 16 22.79 -0.96 -12.81
N ALA A 17 21.90 -1.92 -12.59
CA ALA A 17 21.91 -2.73 -11.37
C ALA A 17 23.24 -3.48 -11.18
N ILE A 18 23.80 -4.05 -12.24
CA ILE A 18 25.10 -4.72 -12.22
C ILE A 18 26.23 -3.74 -11.95
N VAL A 19 26.22 -2.53 -12.49
CA VAL A 19 27.27 -1.54 -12.25
C VAL A 19 27.25 -1.06 -10.79
N VAL A 20 26.07 -0.82 -10.24
CA VAL A 20 25.92 -0.32 -8.86
C VAL A 20 26.25 -1.40 -7.82
N LEU A 21 25.72 -2.62 -7.98
CA LEU A 21 25.94 -3.71 -7.02
C LEU A 21 27.24 -4.49 -7.31
N GLY A 22 27.58 -4.64 -8.59
CA GLY A 22 28.61 -5.53 -9.11
C GLY A 22 28.04 -6.83 -9.67
N PRO A 23 28.59 -7.36 -10.79
CA PRO A 23 28.09 -8.59 -11.44
C PRO A 23 28.21 -9.83 -10.54
N GLU A 24 29.19 -9.85 -9.64
CA GLU A 24 29.42 -10.94 -8.69
C GLU A 24 28.45 -10.89 -7.48
N LYS A 25 28.01 -9.68 -7.09
CA LYS A 25 27.19 -9.49 -5.89
C LYS A 25 25.71 -9.71 -6.15
N LEU A 26 25.23 -9.37 -7.34
CA LEU A 26 23.83 -9.54 -7.72
C LEU A 26 23.33 -11.00 -7.60
N PRO A 27 23.98 -12.02 -8.20
CA PRO A 27 23.56 -13.42 -8.07
C PRO A 27 23.72 -13.94 -6.63
N LYS A 28 24.74 -13.47 -5.92
CA LYS A 28 24.97 -13.82 -4.51
C LYS A 28 23.84 -13.29 -3.61
N ALA A 29 23.44 -12.03 -3.78
CA ALA A 29 22.35 -11.42 -3.03
C ALA A 29 21.00 -12.11 -3.26
N ILE A 30 20.69 -12.47 -4.52
CA ILE A 30 19.48 -13.25 -4.84
C ILE A 30 19.53 -14.63 -4.16
N SER A 31 20.69 -15.29 -4.21
CA SER A 31 20.87 -16.61 -3.59
C SER A 31 20.69 -16.56 -2.08
N GLU A 32 21.27 -15.56 -1.41
CA GLU A 32 21.13 -15.33 0.03
C GLU A 32 19.68 -15.02 0.42
N THR A 33 19.01 -14.15 -0.33
CA THR A 33 17.60 -13.78 -0.11
C THR A 33 16.69 -15.00 -0.29
N SER A 34 16.87 -15.77 -1.35
CA SER A 34 16.07 -16.97 -1.60
C SER A 34 16.30 -18.05 -0.54
N ALA A 35 17.53 -18.22 -0.07
CA ALA A 35 17.84 -19.12 1.04
C ALA A 35 17.19 -18.65 2.35
N LEU A 36 17.19 -17.35 2.62
CA LEU A 36 16.50 -16.76 3.77
C LEU A 36 14.99 -17.01 3.69
N ILE A 37 14.35 -16.74 2.55
CA ILE A 37 12.92 -16.98 2.34
C ILE A 37 12.56 -18.45 2.59
N ARG A 38 13.38 -19.38 2.06
CA ARG A 38 13.18 -20.82 2.27
C ARG A 38 13.31 -21.21 3.75
N LYS A 39 14.30 -20.66 4.45
CA LYS A 39 14.50 -20.89 5.90
C LYS A 39 13.34 -20.37 6.72
N VAL A 40 12.87 -19.15 6.44
CA VAL A 40 11.71 -18.55 7.12
C VAL A 40 10.48 -19.43 6.93
N ARG A 41 10.20 -19.86 5.68
CA ARG A 41 9.07 -20.74 5.41
C ARG A 41 9.18 -22.07 6.14
N SER A 42 10.35 -22.72 6.09
CA SER A 42 10.58 -23.98 6.80
C SER A 42 10.39 -23.83 8.32
N PHE A 43 10.86 -22.73 8.90
CA PHE A 43 10.71 -22.45 10.33
C PHE A 43 9.24 -22.27 10.71
N SER A 44 8.48 -21.51 9.92
CA SER A 44 7.03 -21.35 10.11
C SER A 44 6.29 -22.68 9.98
N ASP A 45 6.64 -23.52 9.00
CA ASP A 45 6.01 -24.82 8.79
C ASP A 45 6.34 -25.79 9.95
N SER A 46 7.59 -25.81 10.44
CA SER A 46 8.00 -26.61 11.60
C SER A 46 7.30 -26.18 12.89
N ALA A 47 7.23 -24.88 13.17
CA ALA A 47 6.56 -24.36 14.37
C ALA A 47 5.05 -24.66 14.35
N GLN A 48 4.39 -24.54 13.18
CA GLN A 48 2.99 -24.97 13.02
C GLN A 48 2.81 -26.46 13.30
N ASN A 49 3.77 -27.28 12.85
CA ASN A 49 3.70 -28.73 13.05
C ASN A 49 3.91 -29.14 14.50
N GLU A 50 4.72 -28.42 15.26
CA GLU A 50 4.93 -28.63 16.70
C GLU A 50 3.69 -28.21 17.51
N ILE A 51 3.12 -27.03 17.23
CA ILE A 51 1.86 -26.55 17.83
C ILE A 51 0.71 -27.52 17.56
N ARG A 52 0.58 -28.03 16.33
CA ARG A 52 -0.44 -29.03 15.96
C ARG A 52 -0.28 -30.36 16.71
N GLN A 53 0.96 -30.78 16.96
CA GLN A 53 1.25 -32.03 17.68
C GLN A 53 0.95 -31.93 19.18
N GLU A 54 1.25 -30.80 19.80
CA GLU A 54 1.09 -30.64 21.26
C GLU A 54 -0.31 -30.18 21.68
N LEU A 55 -0.99 -29.36 20.88
CA LEU A 55 -2.27 -28.73 21.25
C LEU A 55 -3.48 -29.35 20.53
N GLY A 56 -3.26 -30.34 19.67
CA GLY A 56 -4.30 -31.06 18.93
C GLY A 56 -4.79 -30.33 17.68
N PRO A 57 -5.64 -30.99 16.87
CA PRO A 57 -6.11 -30.49 15.57
C PRO A 57 -6.93 -29.19 15.66
N GLU A 58 -7.33 -28.75 16.84
CA GLU A 58 -8.09 -27.50 17.10
C GLU A 58 -7.29 -26.22 16.76
N PHE A 59 -5.95 -26.28 16.68
CA PHE A 59 -5.09 -25.14 16.28
C PHE A 59 -4.64 -25.19 14.83
N SER A 60 -5.21 -26.11 14.03
CA SER A 60 -4.93 -26.25 12.60
C SER A 60 -5.22 -24.98 11.79
N ASP A 61 -6.08 -24.10 12.30
CA ASP A 61 -6.55 -22.87 11.67
C ASP A 61 -5.73 -21.63 12.03
N LEU A 62 -4.59 -21.77 12.73
CA LEU A 62 -3.59 -20.70 12.84
C LEU A 62 -2.92 -20.51 11.47
N HIS A 63 -3.63 -19.84 10.57
CA HIS A 63 -3.21 -19.49 9.23
C HIS A 63 -2.10 -18.43 9.30
N LEU A 64 -0.86 -18.89 9.48
CA LEU A 64 0.36 -18.06 9.32
C LEU A 64 0.51 -17.48 7.90
N ARG A 65 -0.40 -17.82 6.98
CA ARG A 65 -0.53 -17.23 5.64
C ARG A 65 -1.14 -15.82 5.64
N ASP A 66 -1.85 -15.45 6.71
CA ASP A 66 -2.64 -14.20 6.77
C ASP A 66 -1.88 -13.04 7.43
N LEU A 67 -0.63 -13.27 7.84
CA LEU A 67 0.35 -12.19 8.05
C LEU A 67 0.78 -11.66 6.69
N HIS A 68 -0.12 -10.89 6.06
CA HIS A 68 0.14 -10.27 4.78
C HIS A 68 1.43 -9.46 4.88
N PRO A 69 2.46 -9.76 4.06
CA PRO A 69 3.73 -9.05 4.12
C PRO A 69 3.55 -7.56 3.82
N ARG A 70 2.49 -7.21 3.07
CA ARG A 70 2.07 -5.83 2.84
C ARG A 70 1.64 -5.13 4.13
N ALA A 71 0.81 -5.76 4.97
CA ALA A 71 0.37 -5.17 6.23
C ALA A 71 1.51 -5.05 7.25
N LEU A 72 2.44 -6.01 7.26
CA LEU A 72 3.65 -5.94 8.07
C LEU A 72 4.63 -4.88 7.56
N ALA A 73 4.83 -4.78 6.24
CA ALA A 73 5.66 -3.76 5.62
C ALA A 73 5.06 -2.36 5.83
N GLU A 74 3.75 -2.20 5.67
CA GLU A 74 3.01 -0.97 5.93
C GLU A 74 3.16 -0.55 7.39
N LYS A 75 2.99 -1.47 8.35
CA LYS A 75 3.18 -1.18 9.78
C LYS A 75 4.65 -0.91 10.16
N ALA A 76 5.59 -1.55 9.48
CA ALA A 76 7.02 -1.33 9.69
C ALA A 76 7.48 0.01 9.09
N LEU A 77 6.93 0.38 7.93
CA LEU A 77 7.16 1.67 7.26
C LEU A 77 6.53 2.80 8.07
N SER A 78 5.25 2.68 8.45
CA SER A 78 4.59 3.71 9.27
C SER A 78 5.30 3.92 10.60
N ARG A 79 5.76 2.84 11.24
CA ARG A 79 6.58 2.94 12.44
C ARG A 79 7.94 3.60 12.18
N ALA A 80 8.60 3.27 11.06
CA ALA A 80 9.85 3.91 10.69
C ALA A 80 9.66 5.40 10.38
N GLU A 81 8.55 5.79 9.74
CA GLU A 81 8.16 7.17 9.46
C GLU A 81 7.88 7.96 10.75
N ASP A 82 7.18 7.35 11.70
CA ASP A 82 6.90 7.92 13.02
C ASP A 82 8.19 8.11 13.85
N GLU A 83 9.10 7.14 13.82
CA GLU A 83 10.35 7.16 14.60
C GLU A 83 11.42 8.10 14.00
N THR A 84 11.38 8.38 12.70
CA THR A 84 12.37 9.23 12.02
C THR A 84 11.93 10.70 11.86
N GLY A 85 10.73 11.07 12.30
CA GLY A 85 10.23 12.45 12.21
C GLY A 85 10.07 12.97 10.77
N LEU A 86 10.18 12.08 9.78
CA LEU A 86 10.07 12.40 8.35
C LEU A 86 8.66 12.89 7.97
N HIS A 87 7.68 12.71 8.86
CA HIS A 87 6.30 13.16 8.70
C HIS A 87 6.19 14.69 8.59
N GLU A 88 7.09 15.47 9.21
CA GLU A 88 7.13 16.92 9.06
C GLU A 88 7.60 17.33 7.66
N ILE A 89 8.58 16.61 7.12
CA ILE A 89 9.14 16.85 5.79
C ILE A 89 8.10 16.48 4.72
N THR A 90 7.49 15.29 4.81
CA THR A 90 6.44 14.85 3.89
C THR A 90 5.19 15.72 3.98
N ALA A 91 4.77 16.14 5.19
CA ALA A 91 3.66 17.07 5.36
C ALA A 91 3.98 18.44 4.73
N SER A 92 5.17 18.99 4.95
CA SER A 92 5.60 20.25 4.33
C SER A 92 5.66 20.19 2.79
N LEU A 93 5.90 19.01 2.22
CA LEU A 93 5.86 18.77 0.78
C LEU A 93 4.44 18.56 0.24
N SER A 94 3.51 18.11 1.08
CA SER A 94 2.10 17.90 0.73
C SER A 94 1.22 19.15 0.92
N LEU A 95 1.76 20.23 1.50
CA LEU A 95 1.11 21.54 1.67
C LEU A 95 1.25 22.38 0.40
N ASN A 96 0.56 21.97 -0.66
CA ASN A 96 0.28 22.83 -1.80
C ASN A 96 -1.15 22.59 -2.28
N GLU A 97 -2.11 22.94 -1.43
CA GLU A 97 -3.39 23.47 -1.89
C GLU A 97 -3.37 24.96 -1.55
N PRO A 98 -3.16 25.86 -2.54
CA PRO A 98 -3.38 27.27 -2.31
C PRO A 98 -4.85 27.48 -1.99
N ALA A 99 -5.11 28.00 -0.79
CA ALA A 99 -6.37 28.64 -0.47
C ALA A 99 -6.48 29.90 -1.33
N ASP A 100 -7.16 29.77 -2.47
CA ASP A 100 -7.60 30.92 -3.26
C ASP A 100 -8.82 31.55 -2.56
N ASP A 101 -8.55 32.45 -1.62
CA ASP A 101 -9.47 33.51 -1.23
C ASP A 101 -9.18 34.76 -2.09
N ASP A 102 -10.02 35.02 -3.10
CA ASP A 102 -10.20 36.31 -3.79
C ASP A 102 -11.63 36.33 -4.33
N ASP A 103 -12.58 36.86 -3.56
CA ASP A 103 -13.14 38.23 -3.64
C ASP A 103 -14.04 38.49 -4.86
N GLY A 104 -15.11 39.26 -4.64
CA GLY A 104 -15.78 39.99 -5.73
C GLY A 104 -17.20 39.55 -6.11
N ASP A 105 -18.15 39.98 -5.30
CA ASP A 105 -19.36 40.72 -5.72
C ASP A 105 -20.32 40.11 -6.77
N ARG A 106 -21.51 39.69 -6.30
CA ARG A 106 -22.78 39.85 -7.04
C ARG A 106 -24.01 39.51 -6.19
N PRO A 107 -24.89 40.48 -5.88
CA PRO A 107 -26.21 40.22 -5.33
C PRO A 107 -27.23 40.15 -6.47
N GLU A 108 -27.51 38.95 -6.98
CA GLU A 108 -28.64 38.74 -7.91
C GLU A 108 -29.90 38.45 -7.10
N ARG A 109 -30.65 39.53 -6.86
CA ARG A 109 -32.00 39.51 -6.32
C ARG A 109 -32.97 38.85 -7.31
N GLY A 110 -33.70 37.85 -6.83
CA GLY A 110 -35.16 37.77 -6.98
C GLY A 110 -35.75 37.23 -8.29
N LEU A 111 -36.43 36.08 -8.18
CA LEU A 111 -37.76 35.80 -8.78
C LEU A 111 -38.27 34.47 -8.18
N VAL A 112 -38.98 34.44 -7.06
CA VAL A 112 -40.45 34.51 -6.94
C VAL A 112 -41.24 33.86 -8.09
N HIS A 113 -41.56 32.58 -7.93
CA HIS A 113 -42.82 31.94 -8.36
C HIS A 113 -42.83 30.54 -7.71
N GLY A 114 -43.81 30.09 -6.92
CA GLY A 114 -45.25 30.23 -7.06
C GLY A 114 -45.83 28.82 -7.03
N THR A 115 -46.24 28.39 -5.84
CA THR A 115 -47.36 27.49 -5.53
C THR A 115 -48.02 26.65 -6.64
N HIS A 116 -48.07 25.32 -6.46
CA HIS A 116 -49.25 24.46 -6.69
C HIS A 116 -48.88 23.03 -6.24
N ALA A 117 -49.28 22.56 -5.06
CA ALA A 117 -50.59 22.00 -4.74
C ALA A 117 -50.96 20.73 -5.55
N LEU A 118 -51.15 19.64 -4.78
CA LEU A 118 -52.21 18.63 -4.92
C LEU A 118 -52.06 17.51 -5.96
N SER A 119 -52.03 16.26 -5.48
CA SER A 119 -52.92 15.15 -5.91
C SER A 119 -52.44 13.82 -5.27
N LYS A 120 -52.94 13.44 -4.08
CA LYS A 120 -53.89 12.32 -3.90
C LYS A 120 -54.06 11.40 -5.12
N GLN A 121 -53.64 10.13 -5.03
CA GLN A 121 -54.59 9.01 -5.03
C GLN A 121 -53.95 7.63 -4.77
N PRO A 122 -54.63 6.77 -3.99
CA PRO A 122 -54.35 5.34 -3.86
C PRO A 122 -55.24 4.51 -4.80
N ARG A 123 -54.81 3.28 -5.14
CA ARG A 123 -55.56 2.09 -5.62
C ARG A 123 -54.53 1.13 -6.22
N ALA A 124 -54.55 -0.19 -6.06
CA ALA A 124 -55.44 -1.13 -5.41
C ALA A 124 -54.61 -2.36 -5.02
#